data_AF-A0A519L1D0-F1
#
_entry.id   AF-A0A519L1D0-F1
#
_cell.length_a   1.000
_cell.length_b   1.000
_cell.length_c   1.000
_cell.angle_alpha   90.00
_cell.angle_beta   90.00
_cell.angle_gamma   90.00
#
_symmetry.space_group_name_H-M   'P 1'
#
loop_
_entity.id
_entity.type
_entity.pdbx_description
1 polymer ?
#
loop_
_entity_poly.entity_id
_entity_poly.type
_entity_poly.pdbx_seq_one_letter_code
_entity_poly.pdbx_strand_id
1 'polypeptide(L)'
;MTRTAALLGASLLALTAPALPAVAQDATTITVPPLQYSHRTLANGLNVYSMPDATAGTVTVQVWYDVGGKDDPEGRSGFAHLFEHILSRKTV
;
A
#
# COMPACT_ATOMS: atom_id res chain seq x y z
N MET A 1 13.81 -45.41 42.79
CA MET A 1 13.01 -44.29 43.33
C MET A 1 13.86 -43.01 43.48
N THR A 2 14.45 -42.48 42.40
CA THR A 2 15.36 -41.30 42.50
C THR A 2 15.41 -40.43 41.23
N ARG A 3 14.33 -40.34 40.44
CA ARG A 3 14.34 -39.58 39.16
C ARG A 3 13.20 -38.56 38.98
N THR A 4 12.61 -38.06 40.06
CA THR A 4 11.49 -37.10 40.00
C THR A 4 11.76 -35.74 40.64
N ALA A 5 12.97 -35.45 41.12
CA ALA A 5 13.24 -34.23 41.90
C ALA A 5 13.94 -33.08 41.14
N ALA A 6 14.15 -33.18 39.82
CA ALA A 6 15.02 -32.24 39.09
C ALA A 6 14.30 -31.28 38.13
N LEU A 7 12.97 -31.18 38.16
CA LEU A 7 12.22 -30.34 37.21
C LEU A 7 11.39 -29.21 37.84
N LEU A 8 11.41 -29.05 39.16
CA LEU A 8 10.70 -27.95 39.86
C LEU A 8 11.57 -26.72 40.13
N GLY A 9 12.90 -26.82 40.02
CA GLY A 9 13.81 -25.71 40.34
C GLY A 9 14.05 -24.69 39.22
N ALA A 10 13.81 -25.05 37.96
CA ALA A 10 14.16 -24.20 36.82
C ALA A 10 13.05 -23.23 36.39
N SER A 11 11.83 -23.41 36.89
CA SER A 11 10.65 -22.65 36.43
C SER A 11 10.42 -21.34 37.19
N LEU A 12 11.16 -21.08 38.27
CA LEU A 12 10.91 -19.92 39.14
C LEU A 12 11.90 -18.75 38.98
N LEU A 13 12.94 -18.88 38.14
CA LEU A 13 13.95 -17.82 37.97
C LEU A 13 13.72 -16.88 36.75
N ALA A 14 12.68 -17.11 35.95
CA ALA A 14 12.45 -16.32 34.73
C ALA A 14 11.64 -15.03 34.93
N LEU A 15 11.22 -14.70 36.16
CA LEU A 15 10.24 -13.61 36.40
C LEU A 15 10.84 -12.25 36.79
N THR A 16 12.16 -12.09 36.85
CA THR A 16 12.80 -10.85 37.38
C THR A 16 13.72 -10.14 36.40
N ALA A 17 13.54 -10.32 35.09
CA ALA A 17 14.28 -9.52 34.11
C ALA A 17 13.85 -8.05 34.21
N PRO A 18 14.76 -7.08 34.46
CA PRO A 18 14.39 -5.67 34.48
C PRO A 18 14.00 -5.22 33.08
N ALA A 19 12.82 -4.60 32.96
CA ALA A 19 12.41 -3.95 31.73
C ALA A 19 13.37 -2.79 31.43
N LEU A 20 14.11 -2.88 30.33
CA LEU A 20 14.92 -1.76 29.86
C LEU A 20 13.99 -0.59 29.48
N PRO A 21 14.35 0.66 29.79
CA PRO A 21 13.58 1.81 29.36
C PRO A 21 13.53 1.83 27.83
N ALA A 22 12.31 1.85 27.28
CA ALA A 22 12.11 2.06 25.86
C ALA A 22 12.60 3.48 25.51
N VAL A 23 13.66 3.57 24.72
CA VAL A 23 14.06 4.83 24.10
C VAL A 23 13.01 5.16 23.05
N ALA A 24 12.24 6.21 23.27
CA ALA A 24 11.35 6.75 22.26
C ALA A 24 12.22 7.19 21.07
N GLN A 25 11.96 6.62 19.89
CA GLN A 25 12.55 7.16 18.66
C GLN A 25 11.88 8.48 18.36
N ASP A 26 12.66 9.56 18.31
CA ASP A 26 12.20 10.84 17.79
C ASP A 26 11.71 10.63 16.35
N ALA A 27 10.44 10.95 16.12
CA ALA A 27 9.84 10.84 14.81
C ALA A 27 10.40 11.94 13.91
N THR A 28 11.39 11.59 13.08
CA THR A 28 11.87 12.49 12.02
C THR A 28 10.72 12.79 11.07
N THR A 29 10.34 14.06 10.96
CA THR A 29 9.28 14.50 10.05
C THR A 29 9.82 14.50 8.62
N ILE A 30 9.29 13.64 7.75
CA ILE A 30 9.61 13.67 6.33
C ILE A 30 8.83 14.82 5.69
N THR A 31 9.56 15.79 5.13
CA THR A 31 8.95 16.85 4.30
C THR A 31 8.98 16.41 2.84
N VAL A 32 7.81 16.18 2.25
CA VAL A 32 7.66 15.83 0.84
C VAL A 32 7.44 17.12 0.04
N PRO A 33 8.30 17.45 -0.94
CA PRO A 33 8.08 18.60 -1.81
C PRO A 33 6.75 18.49 -2.59
N PRO A 34 6.08 19.62 -2.88
CA PRO A 34 4.85 19.59 -3.66
C PRO A 34 5.13 19.08 -5.08
N LEU A 35 4.24 18.22 -5.57
CA LEU A 35 4.28 17.73 -6.95
C LEU A 35 3.93 18.87 -7.91
N GLN A 36 4.82 19.13 -8.86
CA GLN A 36 4.61 20.14 -9.90
C GLN A 36 3.91 19.51 -11.10
N TYR A 37 2.59 19.69 -11.20
CA TYR A 37 1.79 19.20 -12.33
C TYR A 37 0.90 20.31 -12.90
N SER A 38 0.52 20.18 -14.16
CA SER A 38 -0.54 20.96 -14.79
C SER A 38 -1.82 20.13 -14.87
N HIS A 39 -2.97 20.77 -14.64
CA HIS A 39 -4.29 20.14 -14.73
C HIS A 39 -5.16 20.89 -15.73
N ARG A 40 -5.95 20.13 -16.50
CA ARG A 40 -7.04 20.66 -17.32
C ARG A 40 -8.18 19.65 -17.41
N THR A 41 -9.39 20.14 -17.61
CA THR A 41 -10.56 19.31 -17.91
C THR A 41 -10.92 19.49 -19.38
N LEU A 42 -11.11 18.38 -20.08
CA LEU A 42 -11.54 18.38 -21.48
C LEU A 42 -13.05 18.63 -21.60
N ALA A 43 -13.53 18.95 -22.80
CA ALA A 43 -14.95 19.19 -23.05
C ALA A 43 -15.86 17.98 -22.72
N ASN A 44 -15.31 16.76 -22.77
CA ASN A 44 -16.02 15.52 -22.39
C ASN A 44 -15.96 15.21 -20.88
N GLY A 45 -15.39 16.10 -20.06
CA GLY A 45 -15.26 15.94 -18.61
C GLY A 45 -14.01 15.18 -18.15
N LEU A 46 -13.16 14.67 -19.05
CA LEU A 46 -11.93 13.97 -18.65
C LEU A 46 -10.92 14.94 -18.00
N ASN A 47 -10.44 14.57 -16.82
CA ASN A 47 -9.33 15.26 -16.15
C ASN A 47 -8.00 14.78 -16.72
N VAL A 48 -7.17 15.73 -17.16
CA VAL A 48 -5.82 15.46 -17.67
C VAL A 48 -4.82 16.13 -16.76
N TYR A 49 -3.97 15.31 -16.15
CA TYR A 49 -2.83 15.73 -15.34
C TYR A 49 -1.55 15.47 -16.13
N SER A 50 -0.66 16.45 -16.20
CA SER A 50 0.61 16.32 -16.90
C SER A 50 1.76 16.86 -16.05
N MET A 51 2.86 16.12 -16.01
CA MET A 51 4.08 16.50 -15.31
C MET A 51 5.26 16.37 -16.28
N PRO A 52 5.65 17.46 -16.97
CA PRO A 52 6.78 17.44 -17.89
C PRO A 52 8.10 17.20 -17.14
N ASP A 53 8.91 16.28 -17.65
CA ASP A 53 10.28 16.04 -17.19
C ASP A 53 11.22 16.21 -18.38
N ALA A 54 12.00 17.30 -18.39
CA ALA A 54 12.94 17.60 -19.48
C ALA A 54 14.15 16.65 -19.51
N THR A 55 14.36 15.86 -18.46
CA THR A 55 15.44 14.86 -18.39
C THR A 55 15.00 13.50 -18.93
N ALA A 56 13.70 13.27 -19.07
CA ALA A 56 13.15 12.02 -19.58
C ALA A 56 13.18 11.97 -21.12
N GLY A 57 13.74 10.88 -21.67
CA GLY A 57 13.70 10.59 -23.11
C GLY A 57 12.44 9.82 -23.57
N THR A 58 11.50 9.58 -22.66
CA THR A 58 10.29 8.80 -22.88
C THR A 58 9.10 9.47 -22.18
N VAL A 59 7.88 9.02 -22.52
CA VAL A 59 6.65 9.48 -21.87
C VAL A 59 5.92 8.26 -21.31
N THR A 60 5.42 8.39 -20.08
CA THR A 60 4.49 7.43 -19.48
C THR A 60 3.10 8.04 -19.47
N VAL A 61 2.12 7.29 -19.97
CA VAL A 61 0.71 7.69 -19.95
C VAL A 61 -0.05 6.68 -19.09
N GLN A 62 -0.90 7.19 -18.21
CA GLN A 62 -1.77 6.39 -17.36
C GLN A 62 -3.20 6.91 -17.51
N VAL A 63 -4.16 5.99 -17.57
CA VAL A 63 -5.60 6.29 -17.55
C VAL A 63 -6.18 5.66 -16.31
N TRP A 64 -6.87 6.47 -15.51
CA TRP A 64 -7.47 6.06 -14.24
C TRP A 64 -8.97 6.13 -14.40
N TYR A 65 -9.65 5.04 -14.04
CA TYR A 65 -11.10 4.99 -13.98
C TYR A 65 -11.52 5.08 -12.51
N ASP A 66 -12.48 5.94 -12.20
CA ASP A 66 -13.04 6.08 -10.85
C ASP A 66 -14.07 4.96 -10.58
N VAL A 67 -13.60 3.72 -10.66
CA VAL A 67 -14.36 2.50 -10.44
C VAL A 67 -13.40 1.38 -10.01
N GLY A 68 -13.85 0.48 -9.15
CA GLY A 68 -13.08 -0.70 -8.77
C GLY A 68 -13.95 -1.79 -8.16
N GLY A 69 -13.33 -2.81 -7.54
CA GLY A 69 -14.07 -3.93 -6.94
C GLY A 69 -15.07 -3.52 -5.84
N LYS A 70 -14.90 -2.34 -5.22
CA LYS A 70 -15.88 -1.76 -4.28
C LYS A 70 -17.23 -1.45 -4.94
N ASP A 71 -17.23 -1.26 -6.26
CA ASP A 71 -18.38 -0.92 -7.08
C ASP A 71 -18.95 -2.15 -7.80
N ASP A 72 -18.41 -3.35 -7.53
CA ASP A 72 -18.93 -4.59 -8.10
C ASP A 72 -20.39 -4.80 -7.65
N PRO A 73 -21.30 -5.19 -8.57
CA PRO A 73 -22.68 -5.47 -8.19
C PRO A 73 -22.78 -6.61 -7.17
N GLU A 74 -23.85 -6.61 -6.38
CA GLU A 74 -24.13 -7.68 -5.42
C GLU A 74 -24.16 -9.05 -6.13
N GLY A 75 -23.46 -10.04 -5.55
CA GLY A 75 -23.31 -11.37 -6.13
C GLY A 75 -22.41 -11.44 -7.36
N ARG A 76 -21.71 -10.35 -7.73
CA ARG A 76 -20.83 -10.26 -8.91
C ARG A 76 -19.42 -9.75 -8.59
N SER A 77 -18.87 -10.16 -7.46
CA SER A 77 -17.48 -9.85 -7.10
C SER A 77 -16.49 -10.29 -8.19
N GLY A 78 -15.48 -9.46 -8.45
CA GLY A 78 -14.45 -9.66 -9.47
C GLY A 78 -14.79 -9.06 -10.83
N PHE A 79 -15.90 -8.34 -10.96
CA PHE A 79 -16.34 -7.75 -12.22
C PHE A 79 -15.36 -6.67 -12.72
N ALA A 80 -14.94 -5.74 -11.86
CA ALA A 80 -13.95 -4.73 -12.21
C ALA A 80 -12.63 -5.36 -12.73
N HIS A 81 -12.17 -6.43 -12.07
CA HIS A 81 -10.96 -7.16 -12.47
C HIS A 81 -11.15 -7.91 -13.80
N LEU A 82 -12.33 -8.50 -14.03
CA LEU A 82 -12.66 -9.11 -15.32
C LEU A 82 -12.61 -8.07 -16.45
N PHE A 83 -13.13 -6.87 -16.24
CA PHE A 83 -13.09 -5.81 -17.24
C PHE A 83 -11.66 -5.35 -17.54
N GLU A 84 -10.79 -5.25 -16.54
CA GLU A 84 -9.36 -4.97 -16.74
C GLU A 84 -8.72 -6.01 -17.68
N HIS A 85 -8.99 -7.29 -17.45
CA HIS A 85 -8.51 -8.36 -18.34
C HIS A 85 -9.06 -8.25 -19.76
N ILE A 86 -10.32 -7.84 -19.94
CA ILE A 86 -10.94 -7.69 -21.27
C ILE A 86 -10.42 -6.44 -21.98
N LEU A 87 -10.20 -5.34 -21.27
CA LEU A 87 -9.69 -4.08 -21.84
C LEU A 87 -8.33 -4.24 -22.52
N SER A 88 -7.51 -5.18 -22.05
CA SER A 88 -6.24 -5.51 -22.69
C SER A 88 -6.39 -6.23 -24.04
N ARG A 89 -7.60 -6.66 -24.41
CA ARG A 89 -7.87 -7.32 -25.69
C ARG A 89 -8.06 -6.31 -26.80
N LYS A 90 -7.77 -6.75 -28.03
CA LYS A 90 -7.86 -5.93 -29.24
C LYS A 90 -9.27 -5.36 -29.42
N THR A 91 -9.36 -4.04 -29.54
CA THR A 91 -10.53 -3.35 -30.12
C THR A 91 -10.40 -3.33 -31.64
N VAL A 92 -11.49 -3.59 -32.36
CA VAL A 92 -11.54 -3.53 -33.84
C VAL A 92 -11.58 -2.10 -34.36
#